data_AF-A0AAN8PTF0-F1
#
_entry.id   AF-A0AAN8PTF0-F1
#
_cell.length_a   1.000
_cell.length_b   1.000
_cell.length_c   1.000
_cell.angle_alpha   90.00
_cell.angle_beta   90.00
_cell.angle_gamma   90.00
#
_symmetry.space_group_name_H-M   'P 1'
#
loop_
_entity.id
_entity.type
_entity.pdbx_description
1 polymer ?
#
loop_
_entity_poly.entity_id
_entity_poly.type
_entity_poly.pdbx_seq_one_letter_code
_entity_poly.pdbx_strand_id
1 'polypeptide(L)'
;MKVLLVILVTLTYSASQVNAISGRECKLQEECNDGECCAIPPLYPVMSKRMNILPTPKQKIGHCMTYLPVGSTCDPISQLNGLHCGCAKDLHCNFYPDKFGKRKLLPGKRICEAKKMLN
;
A
#
# COMPACT_ATOMS: atom_id res chain seq x y z
N MET A 1 -0.84 39.09 -23.68
CA MET A 1 -1.06 37.67 -24.05
C MET A 1 -0.20 36.68 -23.25
N LYS A 2 1.07 36.99 -22.94
CA LYS A 2 1.96 36.09 -22.16
C LYS A 2 1.47 35.80 -20.74
N VAL A 3 0.89 36.78 -20.06
CA VAL A 3 0.38 36.64 -18.67
C VAL A 3 -0.83 35.69 -18.59
N LEU A 4 -1.70 35.69 -19.61
CA LEU A 4 -2.89 34.83 -19.66
C LEU A 4 -2.51 33.35 -19.84
N LEU A 5 -1.47 33.08 -20.64
CA LEU A 5 -0.92 31.74 -20.85
C LEU A 5 -0.27 31.19 -19.57
N VAL A 6 0.42 32.03 -18.80
CA VAL A 6 1.03 31.62 -17.52
C VAL A 6 -0.04 31.21 -16.50
N ILE A 7 -1.13 31.98 -16.41
CA ILE A 7 -2.25 31.68 -15.50
C ILE A 7 -2.92 30.35 -15.86
N LEU A 8 -3.18 30.11 -17.15
CA LEU A 8 -3.77 28.87 -17.65
C LEU A 8 -2.91 27.64 -17.35
N VAL A 9 -1.59 27.73 -17.53
CA VAL A 9 -0.66 26.63 -17.23
C VAL A 9 -0.58 26.36 -15.73
N THR A 10 -0.56 27.41 -14.90
CA THR A 10 -0.53 27.25 -13.44
C THR A 10 -1.81 26.64 -12.88
N LEU A 11 -2.99 26.98 -13.43
CA LEU A 11 -4.27 26.41 -12.99
C LEU A 11 -4.36 24.90 -13.28
N THR A 12 -3.87 24.46 -14.45
CA THR A 12 -3.86 23.03 -14.79
C THR A 12 -2.90 22.21 -13.91
N TYR A 13 -1.81 22.81 -13.44
CA TYR A 13 -0.82 22.14 -12.59
C TYR A 13 -1.29 21.96 -11.14
N SER A 14 -2.10 22.90 -10.61
CA SER A 14 -2.68 22.77 -9.28
C SER A 14 -3.76 21.68 -9.17
N ALA A 15 -4.40 21.30 -10.28
CA ALA A 15 -5.43 20.26 -10.29
C ALA A 15 -4.86 18.83 -10.19
N SER A 16 -3.59 18.62 -10.53
CA SER A 16 -2.95 17.29 -10.50
C SER A 16 -2.41 16.86 -9.14
N GLN A 17 -2.52 17.68 -8.08
CA GLN A 17 -1.89 17.43 -6.78
C GLN A 17 -2.85 16.89 -5.70
N VAL A 18 -4.05 16.44 -6.06
CA VAL A 18 -4.97 15.78 -5.11
C VAL A 18 -4.73 14.27 -5.09
N ASN A 19 -3.55 13.85 -4.61
CA ASN A 19 -3.35 12.50 -4.08
C ASN A 19 -3.71 12.50 -2.59
N ALA A 20 -4.93 12.96 -2.27
CA ALA A 20 -5.45 12.81 -0.92
C ALA A 20 -5.66 11.31 -0.69
N ILE A 21 -4.97 10.78 0.32
CA ILE A 21 -5.17 9.44 0.88
C ILE A 21 -6.57 9.46 1.50
N SER A 22 -7.57 9.29 0.66
CA SER A 22 -8.98 9.24 1.02
C SER A 22 -9.60 8.26 0.04
N GLY A 23 -9.12 7.01 0.11
CA GLY A 23 -9.73 5.92 -0.62
C GLY A 23 -11.23 5.90 -0.36
N ARG A 24 -12.02 5.51 -1.35
CA ARG A 24 -13.47 5.36 -1.16
C ARG A 24 -13.74 4.44 0.03
N GLU A 25 -14.66 4.80 0.92
CA GLU A 25 -15.07 3.92 2.01
C GLU A 25 -15.61 2.59 1.48
N CYS A 26 -15.31 1.51 2.17
CA CYS A 26 -15.75 0.17 1.80
C CYS A 26 -16.05 -0.67 3.04
N LYS A 27 -16.99 -1.62 2.90
CA LYS A 27 -17.23 -2.67 3.92
C LYS A 27 -16.79 -4.03 3.43
N LEU A 28 -16.80 -4.23 2.11
CA LEU A 28 -16.43 -5.46 1.43
C LEU A 28 -15.40 -5.19 0.34
N GLN A 29 -14.61 -6.22 0.02
CA GLN A 29 -13.60 -6.18 -1.03
C GLN A 29 -14.21 -5.86 -2.41
N GLU A 30 -15.41 -6.37 -2.67
CA GLU A 30 -16.14 -6.22 -3.94
C GLU A 30 -16.60 -4.78 -4.21
N GLU A 31 -16.61 -3.94 -3.18
CA GLU A 31 -16.93 -2.52 -3.32
C GLU A 31 -15.77 -1.73 -3.91
N CYS A 32 -14.56 -2.31 -4.02
CA CYS A 32 -13.37 -1.66 -4.58
C CYS A 32 -13.12 -2.07 -6.04
N ASN A 33 -12.36 -1.25 -6.78
CA ASN A 33 -12.08 -1.51 -8.20
C ASN A 33 -11.05 -2.64 -8.37
N ASP A 34 -10.88 -3.10 -9.61
CA ASP A 34 -9.79 -4.01 -9.97
C ASP A 34 -8.43 -3.39 -9.61
N GLY A 35 -7.58 -4.15 -8.93
CA GLY A 35 -6.28 -3.67 -8.45
C GLY A 35 -6.33 -2.90 -7.12
N GLU A 36 -7.49 -2.85 -6.47
CA GLU A 36 -7.67 -2.31 -5.12
C GLU A 36 -8.08 -3.38 -4.11
N CYS A 37 -7.94 -3.07 -2.84
CA CYS A 37 -8.53 -3.84 -1.75
C CYS A 37 -9.24 -2.97 -0.72
N CYS A 38 -10.17 -3.56 0.00
CA CYS A 38 -10.80 -2.92 1.14
C CYS A 38 -9.92 -3.07 2.38
N ALA A 39 -9.13 -2.04 2.69
CA ALA A 39 -8.24 -2.01 3.84
C ALA A 39 -9.04 -1.66 5.11
N ILE A 40 -9.55 -2.69 5.80
CA ILE A 40 -10.30 -2.53 7.04
C ILE A 40 -9.35 -2.66 8.23
N PRO A 41 -9.09 -1.58 8.98
CA PRO A 41 -8.22 -1.63 10.14
C PRO A 41 -8.85 -2.46 11.28
N PRO A 42 -8.02 -3.04 12.15
CA PRO A 42 -8.49 -3.68 13.37
C PRO A 42 -9.03 -2.62 14.34
N LEU A 43 -9.89 -3.04 15.27
CA LEU A 43 -10.37 -2.17 16.34
C LEU A 43 -9.23 -1.67 17.22
N TYR A 44 -8.22 -2.52 17.41
CA TYR A 44 -7.00 -2.19 18.14
C TYR A 44 -5.78 -2.40 17.24
N PRO A 45 -4.83 -1.46 17.19
CA PRO A 45 -3.67 -1.58 16.34
C PRO A 45 -2.81 -2.78 16.75
N VAL A 46 -2.44 -3.58 15.76
CA VAL A 46 -1.51 -4.69 15.89
C VAL A 46 -0.09 -4.13 15.98
N MET A 47 0.62 -4.47 17.06
CA MET A 47 2.01 -4.03 17.29
C MET A 47 3.02 -5.17 17.15
N SER A 48 2.57 -6.41 16.95
CA SER A 48 3.43 -7.59 16.90
C SER A 48 2.97 -8.60 15.86
N LYS A 49 3.93 -9.19 15.13
CA LYS A 49 3.68 -10.27 14.17
C LYS A 49 3.12 -11.54 14.82
N ARG A 50 3.33 -11.72 16.14
CA ARG A 50 2.77 -12.86 16.89
C ARG A 50 1.25 -12.74 17.08
N MET A 51 0.67 -11.54 16.90
CA MET A 51 -0.77 -11.32 17.04
C MET A 51 -1.60 -12.02 15.95
N ASN A 52 -0.99 -12.41 14.83
CA ASN A 52 -1.65 -13.11 13.72
C ASN A 52 -2.29 -14.47 14.08
N ILE A 53 -2.06 -14.95 15.29
CA ILE A 53 -2.57 -16.25 15.78
C ILE A 53 -3.99 -16.09 16.36
N LEU A 54 -4.42 -14.86 16.67
CA LEU A 54 -5.73 -14.58 17.27
C LEU A 54 -6.60 -13.78 16.29
N PRO A 55 -7.88 -14.13 16.14
CA PRO A 55 -8.82 -13.29 15.39
C PRO A 55 -8.92 -11.93 16.07
N THR A 56 -8.44 -10.88 15.39
CA THR A 56 -8.55 -9.50 15.87
C THR A 56 -9.91 -8.92 15.47
N PRO A 57 -10.65 -8.30 16.41
CA PRO A 57 -11.87 -7.59 16.06
C PRO A 57 -11.52 -6.48 15.06
N LYS A 58 -12.32 -6.34 14.01
CA LYS A 58 -12.14 -5.34 12.95
C LYS A 58 -13.11 -4.18 13.11
N GLN A 59 -12.72 -3.03 12.58
CA GLN A 59 -13.65 -1.93 12.37
C GLN A 59 -14.71 -2.31 11.33
N LYS A 60 -15.82 -1.56 11.29
CA LYS A 60 -16.93 -1.83 10.35
C LYS A 60 -16.71 -1.24 8.97
N ILE A 61 -15.81 -0.26 8.86
CA ILE A 61 -15.56 0.54 7.66
C ILE A 61 -14.05 0.52 7.41
N GLY A 62 -13.67 0.29 6.16
CA GLY A 62 -12.31 0.45 5.66
C GLY A 62 -12.29 1.43 4.49
N HIS A 63 -11.15 1.48 3.81
CA HIS A 63 -10.97 2.32 2.62
C HIS A 63 -10.38 1.49 1.47
N CYS A 64 -10.88 1.72 0.26
CA CYS A 64 -10.32 1.15 -0.95
C CYS A 64 -8.91 1.72 -1.17
N MET A 65 -7.92 0.84 -1.18
CA MET A 65 -6.52 1.19 -1.38
C MET A 65 -5.95 0.36 -2.52
N THR A 66 -5.05 0.93 -3.30
CA THR A 66 -4.34 0.20 -4.36
C THR A 66 -3.36 -0.80 -3.77
N TYR A 67 -3.22 -1.96 -4.41
CA TYR A 67 -2.12 -2.86 -4.07
C TYR A 67 -0.75 -2.25 -4.38
N LEU A 68 0.25 -2.61 -3.59
CA LEU A 68 1.62 -2.11 -3.73
C LEU A 68 2.27 -2.68 -5.00
N PRO A 69 2.82 -1.83 -5.89
CA PRO A 69 3.49 -2.28 -7.10
C PRO A 69 4.86 -2.91 -6.78
N VAL A 70 5.49 -3.49 -7.81
CA VAL A 70 6.85 -4.05 -7.72
C VAL A 70 7.85 -3.00 -7.24
N GLY A 71 8.76 -3.37 -6.34
CA GLY A 71 9.77 -2.47 -5.78
C GLY A 71 9.29 -1.65 -4.59
N SER A 72 7.99 -1.59 -4.31
CA SER A 72 7.46 -0.90 -3.14
C SER A 72 7.84 -1.60 -1.84
N THR A 73 8.11 -0.79 -0.81
CA THR A 73 8.31 -1.32 0.54
C THR A 73 6.98 -1.86 1.06
N CYS A 74 6.99 -3.08 1.61
CA CYS A 74 5.82 -3.71 2.18
C CYS A 74 6.08 -4.05 3.65
N ASP A 75 5.15 -3.76 4.53
CA ASP A 75 5.29 -4.13 5.94
C ASP A 75 4.06 -4.93 6.41
N PRO A 76 4.25 -6.17 6.92
CA PRO A 76 3.12 -7.01 7.33
C PRO A 76 2.29 -6.39 8.45
N ILE A 77 2.90 -5.66 9.39
CA ILE A 77 2.16 -5.04 10.50
C ILE A 77 1.29 -3.91 9.96
N SER A 78 1.84 -3.11 9.07
CA SER A 78 1.13 -2.03 8.39
C SER A 78 -0.05 -2.55 7.56
N GLN A 79 0.15 -3.67 6.85
CA GLN A 79 -0.94 -4.36 6.15
C GLN A 79 -2.05 -4.80 7.11
N LEU A 80 -1.69 -5.44 8.22
CA LEU A 80 -2.67 -5.90 9.23
C LEU A 80 -3.43 -4.75 9.87
N ASN A 81 -2.80 -3.59 9.98
CA ASN A 81 -3.41 -2.36 10.49
C ASN A 81 -4.21 -1.59 9.44
N GLY A 82 -4.38 -2.13 8.22
CA GLY A 82 -5.15 -1.48 7.17
C GLY A 82 -4.50 -0.22 6.59
N LEU A 83 -3.18 -0.05 6.74
CA LEU A 83 -2.45 1.08 6.15
C LEU A 83 -2.21 0.91 4.64
N HIS A 84 -2.25 -0.33 4.15
CA HIS A 84 -2.15 -0.67 2.73
C HIS A 84 -2.65 -2.09 2.44
N CYS A 85 -2.92 -2.38 1.17
CA CYS A 85 -3.43 -3.67 0.71
C CYS A 85 -2.41 -4.80 0.59
N GLY A 86 -1.13 -4.51 0.84
CA GLY A 86 -0.04 -5.47 0.57
C GLY A 86 0.36 -5.44 -0.90
N CYS A 87 1.14 -6.41 -1.34
CA CYS A 87 1.65 -6.45 -2.71
C CYS A 87 0.56 -6.80 -3.73
N ALA A 88 0.72 -6.30 -4.97
CA ALA A 88 -0.17 -6.64 -6.07
C ALA A 88 -0.16 -8.14 -6.40
N LYS A 89 -1.14 -8.56 -7.21
CA LYS A 89 -1.27 -9.95 -7.66
C LYS A 89 0.06 -10.45 -8.25
N ASP A 90 0.41 -11.69 -7.92
CA ASP A 90 1.65 -12.37 -8.33
C ASP A 90 2.96 -11.77 -7.78
N LEU A 91 2.87 -10.79 -6.87
CA LEU A 91 4.00 -10.26 -6.10
C LEU A 91 4.00 -10.80 -4.67
N HIS A 92 5.20 -10.97 -4.12
CA HIS A 92 5.43 -11.37 -2.74
C HIS A 92 6.25 -10.32 -1.99
N CYS A 93 5.93 -10.16 -0.70
CA CYS A 93 6.66 -9.29 0.19
C CYS A 93 7.94 -9.97 0.70
N ASN A 94 9.04 -9.84 -0.06
CA ASN A 94 10.32 -10.50 0.21
C ASN A 94 11.10 -9.76 1.30
N PHE A 95 11.62 -10.51 2.29
CA PHE A 95 12.44 -9.97 3.37
C PHE A 95 13.94 -10.06 3.04
N TYR A 96 14.65 -8.95 3.26
CA TYR A 96 16.08 -8.83 3.01
C TYR A 96 16.81 -8.61 4.34
N PRO A 97 17.38 -9.67 4.95
CA PRO A 97 18.06 -9.56 6.25
C PRO A 97 19.36 -8.75 6.16
N ASP A 98 20.08 -8.84 5.04
CA ASP A 98 21.43 -8.29 4.89
C ASP A 98 21.51 -7.15 3.88
N LYS A 99 22.56 -6.32 4.00
CA LYS A 99 22.95 -5.30 3.01
C LYS A 99 23.47 -5.89 1.69
N PHE A 100 23.65 -7.21 1.62
CA PHE A 100 24.40 -7.92 0.57
C PHE A 100 23.52 -8.55 -0.53
N GLY A 101 22.23 -8.21 -0.60
CA GLY A 101 21.43 -8.52 -1.78
C GLY A 101 21.93 -7.72 -3.01
N LYS A 102 21.60 -8.17 -4.23
CA LYS A 102 21.88 -7.43 -5.48
C LYS A 102 21.35 -5.97 -5.49
N ARG A 103 20.52 -5.61 -4.51
CA ARG A 103 19.99 -4.27 -4.28
C ARG A 103 20.61 -3.69 -3.01
N LYS A 104 21.09 -2.45 -3.07
CA LYS A 104 21.58 -1.65 -1.93
C LYS A 104 20.43 -1.26 -0.99
N LEU A 105 19.77 -2.24 -0.40
CA LEU A 105 18.67 -2.03 0.54
C LEU A 105 19.23 -1.91 1.96
N LEU A 106 18.55 -1.13 2.79
CA LEU A 106 18.81 -1.15 4.22
C LEU A 106 18.44 -2.55 4.76
N PRO A 107 19.24 -3.09 5.71
CA PRO A 107 18.97 -4.40 6.29
C PRO A 107 17.62 -4.39 7.00
N GLY A 108 16.91 -5.52 6.93
CA GLY A 108 15.58 -5.68 7.50
C GLY A 108 14.43 -5.14 6.64
N LYS A 109 14.72 -4.58 5.46
CA LYS A 109 13.68 -4.12 4.53
C LYS A 109 12.91 -5.27 3.90
N ARG A 110 11.68 -4.97 3.51
CA ARG A 110 10.77 -5.87 2.81
C ARG A 110 10.23 -5.20 1.57
N ILE A 111 10.23 -5.90 0.44
CA ILE A 111 9.87 -5.32 -0.86
C ILE A 111 8.97 -6.27 -1.65
N CYS A 112 7.97 -5.70 -2.35
CA CYS A 112 7.12 -6.42 -3.29
C CYS A 112 7.88 -6.81 -4.55
N GLU A 113 7.98 -8.11 -4.84
CA GLU A 113 8.68 -8.64 -6.01
C GLU A 113 7.99 -9.89 -6.53
N ALA A 114 8.14 -10.18 -7.83
CA ALA A 114 7.67 -11.44 -8.38
C ALA A 114 8.31 -12.62 -7.63
N LYS A 115 7.52 -13.68 -7.41
CA LYS A 115 8.06 -14.92 -6.83
C LYS A 115 9.19 -15.42 -7.73
N LYS A 116 10.43 -15.42 -7.26
CA LYS A 116 11.47 -16.23 -7.91
C LYS A 116 11.10 -17.68 -7.64
N MET A 117 10.66 -18.39 -8.67
CA MET A 117 10.70 -19.85 -8.62
C MET A 117 12.19 -20.21 -8.47
N LEU A 118 12.55 -20.80 -7.33
CA LEU A 118 13.83 -21.45 -7.19
C LEU A 118 13.82 -22.62 -8.19
N ASN A 119 14.54 -22.46 -9.30
CA ASN A 119 14.98 -23.57 -10.13
C ASN A 119 16.15 -24.26 -9.43
#